data_AF-A0A3D0DM74-F1
#
_entry.id   AF-A0A3D0DM74-F1
#
_cell.length_a   1.000
_cell.length_b   1.000
_cell.length_c   1.000
_cell.angle_alpha   90.00
_cell.angle_beta   90.00
_cell.angle_gamma   90.00
#
_symmetry.space_group_name_H-M   'P 1'
#
loop_
_entity.id
_entity.type
_entity.pdbx_description
1 polymer ?
#
loop_
_entity_poly.entity_id
_entity_poly.type
_entity_poly.pdbx_seq_one_letter_code
_entity_poly.pdbx_strand_id
1 'polypeptide(L)'
;MKEELLKIKTEAEKERIELDKKFSFIAILRLIVFLVAVVVIFVALKNHSTILLVASLIPVIAFVVLVKFHGDLDDKILGAKAKINVINRFIKRMGNDWKSFKDNGEDFMDKNSTLAYDLDLLGPSSLYQLISVAHTDQGREKLAKSITLENETAVDPLKKYEAVMELSEKKNFIFDFESTSERVVEKRQRDKMKQNDMFSEPIDDENKNGDEEKEHKEIKTFPFWMYFLMILVPVMNIVTIVMVLTRDLSPGRILVTFIAGLILTWGPQTFFEGMLEPVQKFGSVAGDYLKLLKLIGDEDFKSEILK
;
A
#
# COMPACT_ATOMS: atom_id res chain seq x y z
N MET A 1 -23.27 -21.29 -3.25
CA MET A 1 -21.97 -20.81 -2.74
C MET A 1 -20.93 -20.57 -3.82
N LYS A 2 -20.42 -21.58 -4.57
CA LYS A 2 -19.40 -21.33 -5.61
C LYS A 2 -19.88 -20.42 -6.74
N GLU A 3 -21.10 -20.62 -7.24
CA GLU A 3 -21.70 -19.77 -8.28
C GLU A 3 -21.96 -18.33 -7.80
N GLU A 4 -22.34 -18.18 -6.53
CA GLU A 4 -22.57 -16.89 -5.88
C GLU A 4 -21.26 -16.10 -5.77
N LEU A 5 -20.18 -16.74 -5.33
CA LEU A 5 -18.85 -16.14 -5.30
C LEU A 5 -18.33 -15.77 -6.70
N LEU A 6 -18.66 -16.57 -7.73
CA LEU A 6 -18.29 -16.25 -9.10
C LEU A 6 -19.05 -15.02 -9.64
N LYS A 7 -20.33 -14.86 -9.27
CA LYS A 7 -21.11 -13.66 -9.58
C LYS A 7 -20.51 -12.42 -8.92
N ILE A 8 -20.23 -12.49 -7.61
CA ILE A 8 -19.60 -11.38 -6.86
C ILE A 8 -18.23 -11.03 -7.45
N LYS A 9 -17.42 -12.03 -7.83
CA LYS A 9 -16.14 -11.80 -8.50
C LYS A 9 -16.32 -11.03 -9.81
N THR A 10 -17.26 -11.46 -10.65
CA THR A 10 -17.51 -10.84 -11.96
C THR A 10 -17.98 -9.39 -11.79
N GLU A 11 -18.80 -9.10 -10.78
CA GLU A 11 -19.24 -7.75 -10.46
C GLU A 11 -18.07 -6.87 -9.97
N ALA A 12 -17.25 -7.38 -9.05
CA ALA A 12 -16.06 -6.68 -8.57
C ALA A 12 -15.03 -6.42 -9.70
N GLU A 13 -14.88 -7.36 -10.64
CA GLU A 13 -14.01 -7.17 -11.81
C GLU A 13 -14.52 -6.08 -12.75
N LYS A 14 -15.85 -6.01 -12.97
CA LYS A 14 -16.46 -4.92 -13.75
C LYS A 14 -16.25 -3.56 -13.07
N GLU A 15 -16.51 -3.48 -11.77
CA GLU A 15 -16.28 -2.27 -10.98
C GLU A 15 -14.81 -1.82 -11.08
N ARG A 16 -13.86 -2.76 -10.93
CA ARG A 16 -12.42 -2.47 -11.08
C ARG A 16 -12.10 -1.90 -12.46
N ILE A 17 -12.59 -2.52 -13.53
CA ILE A 17 -12.36 -2.06 -14.92
C ILE A 17 -12.90 -0.64 -15.13
N GLU A 18 -14.08 -0.31 -14.58
CA GLU A 18 -14.63 1.03 -14.65
C GLU A 18 -13.80 2.06 -13.88
N LEU A 19 -13.32 1.68 -12.70
CA LEU A 19 -12.42 2.52 -11.90
C LEU A 19 -11.08 2.74 -12.61
N ASP A 20 -10.49 1.70 -13.21
CA ASP A 20 -9.24 1.81 -13.98
C ASP A 20 -9.38 2.75 -15.18
N LYS A 21 -10.51 2.71 -15.90
CA LYS A 21 -10.82 3.65 -16.98
C LYS A 21 -10.89 5.09 -16.48
N LYS A 22 -11.61 5.33 -15.38
CA LYS A 22 -11.70 6.67 -14.75
C LYS A 22 -10.32 7.15 -14.30
N PHE A 23 -9.55 6.28 -13.65
CA PHE A 23 -8.20 6.56 -13.18
C PHE A 23 -7.28 7.03 -14.32
N SER A 24 -7.32 6.30 -15.44
CA SER A 24 -6.52 6.61 -16.64
C SER A 24 -6.94 7.94 -17.28
N PHE A 25 -8.23 8.19 -17.38
CA PHE A 25 -8.77 9.45 -17.89
C PHE A 25 -8.34 10.65 -17.03
N ILE A 26 -8.41 10.52 -15.69
CA ILE A 26 -8.01 11.58 -14.76
C ILE A 26 -6.50 11.81 -14.76
N ALA A 27 -5.70 10.75 -14.96
CA ALA A 27 -4.25 10.89 -15.11
C ALA A 27 -3.90 11.77 -16.33
N ILE A 28 -4.57 11.54 -17.46
CA ILE A 28 -4.40 12.34 -18.68
C ILE A 28 -4.93 13.76 -18.47
N LEU A 29 -6.12 13.92 -17.89
CA LEU A 29 -6.72 15.23 -17.64
C LEU A 29 -5.84 16.09 -16.72
N ARG A 30 -5.26 15.48 -15.68
CA ARG A 30 -4.31 16.15 -14.78
C ARG A 30 -3.08 16.67 -15.54
N LEU A 31 -2.56 15.89 -16.50
CA LEU A 31 -1.44 16.31 -17.34
C LEU A 31 -1.82 17.50 -18.23
N ILE A 32 -2.99 17.46 -18.86
CA ILE A 32 -3.50 18.57 -19.69
C ILE A 32 -3.67 19.84 -18.86
N VAL A 33 -4.32 19.74 -17.69
CA VAL A 33 -4.53 20.88 -16.78
C VAL A 33 -3.19 21.45 -16.29
N PHE A 34 -2.20 20.59 -16.01
CA PHE A 34 -0.86 21.03 -15.65
C PHE A 34 -0.19 21.82 -16.77
N LEU A 35 -0.23 21.32 -18.01
CA LEU A 35 0.34 22.02 -19.17
C LEU A 35 -0.35 23.38 -19.40
N VAL A 36 -1.67 23.42 -19.28
CA VAL A 36 -2.45 24.66 -19.36
C VAL A 36 -2.03 25.63 -18.26
N ALA A 37 -1.86 25.16 -17.02
CA ALA A 37 -1.41 26.00 -15.90
C ALA A 37 -0.04 26.63 -16.21
N VAL A 38 0.92 25.83 -16.69
CA VAL A 38 2.27 26.31 -17.06
C VAL A 38 2.19 27.39 -18.14
N VAL A 39 1.41 27.17 -19.20
CA VAL A 39 1.26 28.13 -20.31
C VAL A 39 0.60 29.43 -19.82
N VAL A 40 -0.48 29.35 -19.04
CA VAL A 40 -1.19 30.53 -18.52
C VAL A 40 -0.29 31.34 -17.59
N ILE A 41 0.44 30.68 -16.69
CA ILE A 41 1.42 31.34 -15.81
C ILE A 41 2.50 32.04 -16.64
N PHE A 42 3.05 31.36 -17.66
CA PHE A 42 4.08 31.94 -18.52
C PHE A 42 3.60 33.19 -19.26
N VAL A 43 2.39 33.16 -19.84
CA VAL A 43 1.80 34.31 -20.53
C VAL A 43 1.47 35.44 -19.56
N ALA A 44 0.96 35.12 -18.36
CA ALA A 44 0.68 36.10 -17.32
C ALA A 44 1.94 36.88 -16.91
N LEU A 45 3.05 36.17 -16.70
CA LEU A 45 4.34 36.77 -16.35
C LEU A 45 4.93 37.59 -17.49
N LYS A 46 4.82 37.12 -18.75
CA LYS A 46 5.31 37.87 -19.94
C LYS A 46 4.56 39.19 -20.14
N ASN A 47 3.25 39.19 -19.94
CA ASN A 47 2.41 40.37 -20.19
C ASN A 47 2.29 41.30 -18.97
N HIS A 48 2.91 40.96 -17.84
CA HIS A 48 2.77 41.66 -16.55
C HIS A 48 1.31 41.94 -16.15
N SER A 49 0.39 41.07 -16.55
CA SER A 49 -1.03 41.26 -16.31
C SER A 49 -1.43 40.61 -15.00
N THR A 50 -1.79 41.44 -14.02
CA THR A 50 -2.32 41.00 -12.72
C THR A 50 -3.59 40.16 -12.89
N ILE A 51 -4.43 40.50 -13.88
CA ILE A 51 -5.66 39.76 -14.19
C ILE A 51 -5.34 38.34 -14.66
N LEU A 52 -4.38 38.16 -15.57
CA LEU A 52 -3.98 36.83 -16.05
C LEU A 52 -3.28 36.01 -14.95
N LEU A 53 -2.56 36.67 -14.04
CA LEU A 53 -1.92 36.01 -12.90
C LEU A 53 -2.97 35.51 -11.90
N VAL A 54 -4.01 36.29 -11.60
CA VAL A 54 -5.13 35.82 -10.78
C VAL A 54 -5.88 34.69 -11.49
N ALA A 55 -6.09 34.80 -12.80
CA ALA A 55 -6.74 33.74 -13.59
C ALA A 55 -5.94 32.43 -13.62
N SER A 56 -4.61 32.48 -13.50
CA SER A 56 -3.77 31.27 -13.44
C SER A 56 -3.97 30.44 -12.17
N LEU A 57 -4.62 31.00 -11.14
CA LEU A 57 -4.97 30.26 -9.93
C LEU A 57 -6.02 29.17 -10.20
N ILE A 58 -6.92 29.39 -11.17
CA ILE A 58 -7.99 28.45 -11.52
C ILE A 58 -7.44 27.07 -11.96
N PRO A 59 -6.56 26.95 -12.96
CA PRO A 59 -6.01 25.66 -13.36
C PRO A 59 -5.12 25.02 -12.27
N VAL A 60 -4.48 25.83 -11.41
CA VAL A 60 -3.72 25.32 -10.25
C VAL A 60 -4.66 24.66 -9.24
N ILE A 61 -5.76 25.31 -8.87
CA ILE A 61 -6.77 24.74 -7.97
C ILE A 61 -7.36 23.47 -8.59
N ALA A 62 -7.73 23.51 -9.88
CA ALA A 62 -8.25 22.36 -10.59
C ALA A 62 -7.25 21.18 -10.53
N PHE A 63 -5.97 21.42 -10.79
CA PHE A 63 -4.93 20.39 -10.70
C PHE A 63 -4.87 19.75 -9.31
N VAL A 64 -4.90 20.55 -8.23
CA VAL A 64 -4.87 20.03 -6.85
C VAL A 64 -6.11 19.16 -6.55
N VAL A 65 -7.29 19.58 -6.99
CA VAL A 65 -8.53 18.79 -6.84
C VAL A 65 -8.42 17.47 -7.61
N LEU A 66 -7.89 17.49 -8.84
CA LEU A 66 -7.69 16.29 -9.65
C LEU A 66 -6.69 15.32 -9.01
N VAL A 67 -5.62 15.82 -8.38
CA VAL A 67 -4.64 14.99 -7.66
C VAL A 67 -5.32 14.26 -6.50
N LYS A 68 -6.16 14.94 -5.71
CA LYS A 68 -6.91 14.28 -4.64
C LYS A 68 -7.87 13.22 -5.16
N PHE A 69 -8.65 13.56 -6.18
CA PHE A 69 -9.60 12.62 -6.78
C PHE A 69 -8.93 11.38 -7.39
N HIS A 70 -7.74 11.56 -7.97
CA HIS A 70 -6.91 10.46 -8.45
C HIS A 70 -6.44 9.53 -7.32
N GLY A 71 -6.05 10.09 -6.17
CA GLY A 71 -5.71 9.32 -4.97
C GLY A 71 -6.89 8.51 -4.42
N ASP A 72 -8.08 9.13 -4.37
CA ASP A 72 -9.30 8.44 -3.93
C ASP A 72 -9.67 7.28 -4.86
N LEU A 73 -9.44 7.42 -6.17
CA LEU A 73 -9.66 6.33 -7.13
C LEU A 73 -8.66 5.20 -6.97
N ASP A 74 -7.37 5.49 -6.72
CA ASP A 74 -6.38 4.45 -6.43
C ASP A 74 -6.77 3.62 -5.19
N ASP A 75 -7.26 4.28 -4.12
CA ASP A 75 -7.72 3.58 -2.92
C ASP A 75 -8.95 2.68 -3.20
N LYS A 76 -9.87 3.11 -4.08
CA LYS A 76 -11.00 2.30 -4.51
C LYS A 76 -10.57 1.10 -5.36
N ILE A 77 -9.65 1.31 -6.30
CA ILE A 77 -9.08 0.23 -7.12
C ILE A 77 -8.38 -0.81 -6.24
N LEU A 78 -7.59 -0.34 -5.26
CA LEU A 78 -6.96 -1.18 -4.25
C LEU A 78 -8.00 -2.02 -3.48
N GLY A 79 -9.11 -1.39 -3.05
CA GLY A 79 -10.20 -2.10 -2.39
C GLY A 79 -10.85 -3.17 -3.27
N ALA A 80 -11.12 -2.87 -4.54
CA ALA A 80 -11.68 -3.83 -5.49
C ALA A 80 -10.71 -5.00 -5.75
N LYS A 81 -9.40 -4.74 -5.90
CA LYS A 81 -8.38 -5.77 -6.07
C LYS A 81 -8.29 -6.70 -4.86
N ALA A 82 -8.28 -6.13 -3.66
CA ALA A 82 -8.26 -6.89 -2.41
C ALA A 82 -9.49 -7.81 -2.29
N LYS A 83 -10.69 -7.30 -2.57
CA LYS A 83 -11.93 -8.11 -2.61
C LYS A 83 -11.83 -9.26 -3.61
N ILE A 84 -11.36 -8.99 -4.84
CA ILE A 84 -11.17 -10.03 -5.86
C ILE A 84 -10.17 -11.09 -5.38
N ASN A 85 -9.07 -10.69 -4.73
CA ASN A 85 -8.07 -11.62 -4.23
C ASN A 85 -8.64 -12.55 -3.14
N VAL A 86 -9.37 -11.98 -2.18
CA VAL A 86 -10.08 -12.73 -1.14
C VAL A 86 -11.07 -13.74 -1.75
N ILE A 87 -11.90 -13.32 -2.70
CA ILE A 87 -12.83 -14.23 -3.39
C ILE A 87 -12.07 -15.36 -4.10
N ASN A 88 -10.98 -15.04 -4.79
CA ASN A 88 -10.15 -16.06 -5.45
C ASN A 88 -9.57 -17.06 -4.44
N ARG A 89 -9.15 -16.62 -3.25
CA ARG A 89 -8.72 -17.54 -2.18
C ARG A 89 -9.85 -18.45 -1.72
N PHE A 90 -11.05 -17.92 -1.50
CA PHE A 90 -12.21 -18.77 -1.16
C PHE A 90 -12.52 -19.80 -2.24
N ILE A 91 -12.50 -19.41 -3.51
CA ILE A 91 -12.71 -20.33 -4.63
C ILE A 91 -11.63 -21.42 -4.67
N LYS A 92 -10.35 -21.06 -4.46
CA LYS A 92 -9.23 -22.01 -4.41
C LYS A 92 -9.34 -23.00 -3.25
N ARG A 93 -9.78 -22.56 -2.06
CA ARG A 93 -10.04 -23.44 -0.91
C ARG A 93 -11.09 -24.49 -1.23
N MET A 94 -12.18 -24.11 -1.90
CA MET A 94 -13.21 -25.06 -2.35
C MET A 94 -12.74 -25.97 -3.50
N GLY A 95 -11.76 -25.54 -4.30
CA GLY A 95 -11.26 -26.23 -5.49
C GLY A 95 -10.04 -27.13 -5.27
N ASN A 96 -9.58 -27.27 -4.02
CA ASN A 96 -8.33 -27.97 -3.65
C ASN A 96 -7.02 -27.29 -4.11
N ASP A 97 -7.11 -26.11 -4.73
CA ASP A 97 -5.96 -25.30 -5.20
C ASP A 97 -5.30 -24.46 -4.08
N TRP A 98 -5.76 -24.59 -2.84
CA TRP A 98 -5.25 -23.88 -1.67
C TRP A 98 -3.77 -24.18 -1.37
N LYS A 99 -3.27 -25.34 -1.82
CA LYS A 99 -1.85 -25.71 -1.73
C LYS A 99 -0.91 -24.74 -2.46
N SER A 100 -1.46 -23.89 -3.35
CA SER A 100 -0.72 -22.82 -4.04
C SER A 100 -0.55 -21.52 -3.24
N PHE A 101 -1.10 -21.43 -2.02
CA PHE A 101 -0.95 -20.23 -1.19
C PHE A 101 0.48 -20.09 -0.69
N LYS A 102 0.98 -18.85 -0.67
CA LYS A 102 2.36 -18.58 -0.24
C LYS A 102 2.56 -18.77 1.26
N ASP A 103 1.56 -18.45 2.08
CA ASP A 103 1.66 -18.61 3.54
C ASP A 103 1.35 -20.05 3.92
N ASN A 104 2.40 -20.81 4.24
CA ASN A 104 2.34 -22.22 4.62
C ASN A 104 2.66 -22.45 6.11
N GLY A 105 3.03 -21.40 6.85
CA GLY A 105 3.36 -21.48 8.28
C GLY A 105 4.71 -22.12 8.59
N GLU A 106 5.55 -22.36 7.58
CA GLU A 106 6.87 -22.98 7.73
C GLU A 106 7.80 -22.17 8.65
N ASP A 107 7.65 -20.84 8.68
CA ASP A 107 8.36 -19.92 9.58
C ASP A 107 8.20 -20.27 11.07
N PHE A 108 7.12 -20.97 11.43
CA PHE A 108 6.79 -21.36 12.81
C PHE A 108 7.10 -22.83 13.11
N MET A 109 7.71 -23.54 12.16
CA MET A 109 7.98 -24.96 12.31
C MET A 109 9.23 -25.17 13.20
N ASP A 110 9.02 -25.71 14.41
CA ASP A 110 10.13 -26.21 15.22
C ASP A 110 10.56 -27.59 14.71
N LYS A 111 11.87 -27.73 14.41
CA LYS A 111 12.48 -28.99 13.97
C LYS A 111 12.27 -30.14 14.95
N ASN A 112 11.98 -29.84 16.22
CA ASN A 112 11.73 -30.84 17.26
C ASN A 112 10.26 -31.21 17.44
N SER A 113 9.31 -30.54 16.77
CA SER A 113 7.88 -30.81 16.94
C SER A 113 7.43 -32.02 16.11
N THR A 114 7.62 -33.23 16.64
CA THR A 114 7.20 -34.48 15.97
C THR A 114 5.71 -34.48 15.57
N LEU A 115 4.86 -33.84 16.38
CA LEU A 115 3.42 -33.79 16.18
C LEU A 115 3.02 -32.90 14.99
N ALA A 116 3.72 -31.78 14.78
CA ALA A 116 3.46 -30.90 13.65
C ALA A 116 3.81 -31.53 12.31
N TYR A 117 4.84 -32.39 12.27
CA TYR A 117 5.24 -33.14 11.08
C TYR A 117 4.29 -34.31 10.78
N ASP A 118 3.90 -35.09 11.79
CA ASP A 118 3.08 -36.30 11.58
C ASP A 118 1.65 -35.97 11.13
N LEU A 119 1.09 -34.86 11.61
CA LEU A 119 -0.28 -34.41 11.31
C LEU A 119 -0.36 -33.34 10.21
N ASP A 120 0.75 -33.05 9.52
CA ASP A 120 0.84 -32.00 8.50
C ASP A 120 0.23 -30.66 8.97
N LEU A 121 0.58 -30.20 10.18
CA LEU A 121 -0.02 -29.00 10.78
C LEU A 121 0.57 -27.70 10.20
N LEU A 122 1.88 -27.69 9.95
CA LEU A 122 2.64 -26.56 9.40
C LEU A 122 3.43 -27.00 8.17
N GLY A 123 3.77 -26.04 7.30
CA GLY A 123 4.55 -26.28 6.08
C GLY A 123 3.70 -26.50 4.82
N PRO A 124 4.31 -26.91 3.71
CA PRO A 124 3.61 -27.10 2.44
C PRO A 124 2.50 -28.16 2.50
N SER A 125 1.34 -27.85 1.93
CA SER A 125 0.13 -28.68 1.94
C SER A 125 -0.44 -28.99 3.34
N SER A 126 -0.16 -28.13 4.33
CA SER A 126 -0.58 -28.31 5.72
C SER A 126 -1.99 -27.80 6.04
N LEU A 127 -2.50 -28.19 7.21
CA LEU A 127 -3.73 -27.64 7.78
C LEU A 127 -3.66 -26.13 7.95
N TYR A 128 -2.52 -25.59 8.41
CA TYR A 128 -2.30 -24.15 8.51
C TYR A 128 -2.52 -23.45 7.16
N GLN A 129 -1.90 -23.97 6.10
CA GLN A 129 -2.00 -23.39 4.76
C GLN A 129 -3.46 -23.38 4.25
N LEU A 130 -4.26 -24.39 4.61
CA LEU A 130 -5.66 -24.46 4.25
C LEU A 130 -6.51 -23.39 4.97
N ILE A 131 -6.36 -23.29 6.29
CA ILE A 131 -7.28 -22.51 7.13
C ILE A 131 -6.82 -21.07 7.38
N SER A 132 -5.53 -20.76 7.19
CA SER A 132 -5.00 -19.43 7.47
C SER A 132 -5.65 -18.37 6.59
N VAL A 133 -6.21 -17.36 7.25
CA VAL A 133 -6.69 -16.10 6.69
C VAL A 133 -5.99 -14.90 7.36
N ALA A 134 -4.91 -15.16 8.10
CA ALA A 134 -4.24 -14.14 8.90
C ALA A 134 -3.33 -13.25 8.03
N HIS A 135 -3.53 -11.94 8.10
CA HIS A 135 -2.73 -10.94 7.37
C HIS A 135 -1.70 -10.21 8.23
N THR A 136 -1.63 -10.54 9.52
CA THR A 136 -0.68 -9.93 10.46
C THR A 136 0.25 -10.99 11.01
N ASP A 137 1.51 -10.64 11.25
CA ASP A 137 2.51 -11.59 11.76
C ASP A 137 2.10 -12.17 13.12
N GLN A 138 1.54 -11.32 14.01
CA GLN A 138 0.98 -11.77 15.28
C GLN A 138 -0.22 -12.71 15.11
N GLY A 139 -1.10 -12.45 14.13
CA GLY A 139 -2.23 -13.33 13.83
C GLY A 139 -1.78 -14.69 13.28
N ARG A 140 -0.79 -14.69 12.39
CA ARG A 140 -0.14 -15.89 11.85
C ARG A 140 0.47 -16.73 12.97
N GLU A 141 1.27 -16.10 13.83
CA GLU A 141 1.90 -16.75 14.98
C GLU A 141 0.87 -17.33 15.96
N LYS A 142 -0.18 -16.55 16.31
CA LYS A 142 -1.26 -17.03 17.20
C LYS A 142 -1.99 -18.24 16.62
N LEU A 143 -2.26 -18.24 15.32
CA LEU A 143 -2.88 -19.38 14.65
C LEU A 143 -1.96 -20.60 14.68
N ALA A 144 -0.68 -20.43 14.31
CA ALA A 144 0.33 -21.49 14.33
C ALA A 144 0.43 -22.14 15.71
N LYS A 145 0.61 -21.35 16.77
CA LYS A 145 0.67 -21.86 18.15
C LYS A 145 -0.63 -22.49 18.62
N SER A 146 -1.77 -22.05 18.09
CA SER A 146 -3.07 -22.65 18.44
C SER A 146 -3.27 -24.01 17.79
N ILE A 147 -2.75 -24.24 16.58
CA ILE A 147 -2.87 -25.53 15.91
C ILE A 147 -1.80 -26.54 16.38
N THR A 148 -0.60 -26.08 16.77
CA THR A 148 0.45 -26.94 17.33
C THR A 148 0.26 -27.26 18.80
N LEU A 149 -0.81 -26.73 19.42
CA LEU A 149 -1.15 -26.92 20.84
C LEU A 149 -0.10 -26.37 21.83
N GLU A 150 0.86 -25.57 21.36
CA GLU A 150 1.87 -24.91 22.22
C GLU A 150 1.26 -23.93 23.24
N ASN A 151 0.04 -23.45 22.98
CA ASN A 151 -0.69 -22.47 23.80
C ASN A 151 -2.00 -23.01 24.41
N GLU A 152 -2.13 -24.33 24.63
CA GLU A 152 -3.37 -24.96 25.11
C GLU A 152 -3.96 -24.36 26.41
N THR A 153 -3.14 -23.70 27.23
CA THR A 153 -3.51 -23.29 28.60
C THR A 153 -4.28 -21.97 28.72
N ALA A 154 -4.41 -21.15 27.67
CA ALA A 154 -4.87 -19.77 27.84
C ALA A 154 -6.39 -19.54 27.73
N VAL A 155 -7.14 -20.39 27.03
CA VAL A 155 -8.55 -20.12 26.68
C VAL A 155 -9.37 -21.41 26.57
N ASP A 156 -10.51 -21.43 27.25
CA ASP A 156 -11.50 -22.52 27.22
C ASP A 156 -11.91 -22.89 25.78
N PRO A 157 -11.73 -24.16 25.36
CA PRO A 157 -12.12 -24.65 24.04
C PRO A 157 -13.59 -24.38 23.70
N LEU A 158 -14.49 -24.43 24.69
CA LEU A 158 -15.92 -24.20 24.47
C LEU A 158 -16.19 -22.75 24.08
N LYS A 159 -15.55 -21.79 24.77
CA LYS A 159 -15.65 -20.37 24.44
C LYS A 159 -15.08 -20.06 23.06
N LYS A 160 -13.98 -20.72 22.67
CA LYS A 160 -13.42 -20.62 21.31
C LYS A 160 -14.41 -21.12 20.26
N TYR A 161 -15.02 -22.28 20.51
CA TYR A 161 -16.01 -22.85 19.60
C TYR A 161 -17.22 -21.92 19.43
N GLU A 162 -17.74 -21.34 20.52
CA GLU A 162 -18.82 -20.36 20.47
C GLU A 162 -18.46 -19.13 19.62
N ALA A 163 -17.25 -18.58 19.80
CA ALA A 163 -16.77 -17.45 19.00
C ALA A 163 -16.64 -17.80 17.51
N VAL A 164 -16.13 -18.99 17.18
CA VAL A 164 -16.01 -19.47 15.79
C VAL A 164 -17.38 -19.67 15.15
N MET A 165 -18.33 -20.26 15.88
CA MET A 165 -19.69 -20.46 15.40
C MET A 165 -20.40 -19.13 15.15
N GLU A 166 -20.29 -18.18 16.08
CA GLU A 166 -20.84 -16.83 15.90
C GLU A 166 -20.26 -16.14 14.65
N LEU A 167 -18.94 -16.16 14.47
CA LEU A 167 -18.31 -15.56 13.30
C LEU A 167 -18.75 -16.24 12.00
N SER A 168 -18.94 -17.56 12.00
CA SER A 168 -19.36 -18.31 10.81
C SER A 168 -20.72 -17.86 10.25
N GLU A 169 -21.59 -17.30 11.10
CA GLU A 169 -22.88 -16.74 10.71
C GLU A 169 -22.75 -15.31 10.14
N LYS A 170 -21.71 -14.57 10.54
CA LYS A 170 -21.44 -13.17 10.14
C LYS A 170 -20.61 -13.07 8.87
N LYS A 171 -21.11 -13.64 7.76
CA LYS A 171 -20.39 -13.74 6.48
C LYS A 171 -19.93 -12.39 5.91
N ASN A 172 -20.78 -11.37 5.95
CA ASN A 172 -20.46 -10.04 5.41
C ASN A 172 -19.31 -9.41 6.19
N PHE A 173 -19.35 -9.50 7.53
CA PHE A 173 -18.29 -9.02 8.40
C PHE A 173 -16.95 -9.72 8.08
N ILE A 174 -16.91 -11.05 8.01
CA ILE A 174 -15.68 -11.79 7.67
C ILE A 174 -15.14 -11.33 6.31
N PHE A 175 -16.01 -11.22 5.32
CA PHE A 175 -15.61 -10.86 3.97
C PHE A 175 -15.04 -9.44 3.90
N ASP A 176 -15.71 -8.47 4.53
CA ASP A 176 -15.26 -7.08 4.57
C ASP A 176 -13.99 -6.91 5.43
N PHE A 177 -13.88 -7.68 6.51
CA PHE A 177 -12.70 -7.72 7.37
C PHE A 177 -11.49 -8.28 6.61
N GLU A 178 -11.62 -9.46 5.99
CA GLU A 178 -10.54 -10.08 5.21
C GLU A 178 -10.15 -9.21 4.00
N SER A 179 -11.11 -8.57 3.35
CA SER A 179 -10.85 -7.66 2.23
C SER A 179 -10.12 -6.40 2.69
N THR A 180 -10.44 -5.88 3.87
CA THR A 180 -9.77 -4.69 4.41
C THR A 180 -8.36 -5.03 4.91
N SER A 181 -8.16 -6.20 5.53
CA SER A 181 -6.84 -6.66 5.95
C SER A 181 -5.94 -7.03 4.76
N GLU A 182 -6.51 -7.52 3.66
CA GLU A 182 -5.76 -7.75 2.41
C GLU A 182 -5.19 -6.45 1.84
N ARG A 183 -5.90 -5.31 1.96
CA ARG A 183 -5.39 -3.99 1.52
C ARG A 183 -4.12 -3.60 2.27
N VAL A 184 -4.01 -3.98 3.54
CA VAL A 184 -2.78 -3.78 4.34
C VAL A 184 -1.61 -4.54 3.73
N VAL A 185 -1.83 -5.79 3.33
CA VAL A 185 -0.80 -6.63 2.71
C VAL A 185 -0.42 -6.09 1.33
N GLU A 186 -1.40 -5.72 0.50
CA GLU A 186 -1.12 -5.14 -0.82
C GLU A 186 -0.31 -3.84 -0.71
N LYS A 187 -0.63 -2.94 0.23
CA LYS A 187 0.13 -1.70 0.44
C LYS A 187 1.57 -1.99 0.87
N ARG A 188 1.77 -2.89 1.84
CA ARG A 188 3.11 -3.33 2.27
C ARG A 188 3.91 -3.94 1.12
N GLN A 189 3.27 -4.72 0.25
CA GLN A 189 3.92 -5.30 -0.93
C GLN A 189 4.29 -4.24 -1.96
N ARG A 190 3.40 -3.28 -2.25
CA ARG A 190 3.69 -2.15 -3.16
C ARG A 190 4.86 -1.31 -2.63
N ASP A 191 4.92 -1.07 -1.32
CA ASP A 191 6.01 -0.32 -0.70
C ASP A 191 7.35 -1.08 -0.84
N LYS A 192 7.35 -2.41 -0.65
CA LYS A 192 8.53 -3.26 -0.91
C LYS A 192 8.97 -3.29 -2.38
N MET A 193 8.02 -3.33 -3.33
CA MET A 193 8.33 -3.35 -4.77
C MET A 193 8.98 -2.04 -5.23
N LYS A 194 8.42 -0.89 -4.79
CA LYS A 194 9.01 0.43 -5.08
C LYS A 194 10.45 0.53 -4.58
N GLN A 195 10.72 -0.04 -3.41
CA GLN A 195 12.07 -0.10 -2.85
C GLN A 195 13.01 -0.94 -3.73
N ASN A 196 12.61 -2.15 -4.11
CA ASN A 196 13.49 -3.06 -4.84
C ASN A 196 13.86 -2.52 -6.24
N ASP A 197 12.92 -1.88 -6.94
CA ASP A 197 13.19 -1.26 -8.24
C ASP A 197 14.13 -0.04 -8.11
N MET A 198 14.08 0.67 -6.98
CA MET A 198 14.86 1.89 -6.73
C MET A 198 16.30 1.63 -6.25
N PHE A 199 16.56 0.47 -5.64
CA PHE A 199 17.89 0.04 -5.17
C PHE A 199 18.49 -1.08 -6.03
N SER A 200 18.00 -1.27 -7.26
CA SER A 200 18.48 -2.31 -8.18
C SER A 200 19.92 -2.01 -8.63
N GLU A 201 20.90 -2.46 -7.85
CA GLU A 201 22.11 -3.01 -8.43
C GLU A 201 21.72 -4.29 -9.21
N PRO A 202 22.33 -4.58 -10.36
CA PRO A 202 22.04 -5.78 -11.12
C PRO A 202 22.30 -6.99 -10.21
N ILE A 203 21.24 -7.73 -9.86
CA ILE A 203 21.40 -8.99 -9.16
C ILE A 203 21.81 -10.01 -10.22
N ASP A 204 23.09 -10.40 -10.19
CA ASP A 204 23.53 -11.63 -10.80
C ASP A 204 22.84 -12.78 -10.04
N ASP A 205 21.87 -13.41 -10.70
CA ASP A 205 21.11 -14.55 -10.19
C ASP A 205 22.02 -15.77 -10.00
N GLU A 206 22.65 -15.92 -8.83
CA GLU A 206 23.26 -17.20 -8.44
C GLU A 206 23.48 -17.38 -6.94
N ASN A 207 22.40 -17.43 -6.14
CA ASN A 207 22.22 -18.43 -5.07
C ASN A 207 20.92 -18.21 -4.30
N LYS A 208 19.93 -19.07 -4.53
CA LYS A 208 18.89 -19.34 -3.54
C LYS A 208 19.31 -20.59 -2.76
N ASN A 209 19.89 -20.39 -1.59
CA ASN A 209 19.86 -21.38 -0.52
C ASN A 209 20.13 -20.67 0.80
N GLY A 210 19.22 -20.91 1.76
CA GLY A 210 19.48 -20.92 3.20
C GLY A 210 20.19 -19.71 3.79
N ASP A 211 19.39 -18.85 4.40
CA ASP A 211 19.60 -18.19 5.70
C ASP A 211 19.15 -16.75 5.59
N GLU A 212 17.96 -16.47 6.12
CA GLU A 212 17.51 -15.10 6.39
C GLU A 212 18.34 -14.52 7.54
N GLU A 213 19.63 -14.28 7.29
CA GLU A 213 20.38 -13.33 8.09
C GLU A 213 19.76 -11.96 7.85
N LYS A 214 19.22 -11.40 8.95
CA LYS A 214 18.83 -10.01 9.05
C LYS A 214 20.06 -9.14 8.81
N GLU A 215 20.37 -8.87 7.55
CA GLU A 215 21.26 -7.79 7.17
C GLU A 215 20.61 -6.49 7.64
N HIS A 216 21.00 -6.05 8.84
CA HIS A 216 20.89 -4.66 9.22
C HIS A 216 21.82 -3.87 8.29
N LYS A 217 21.32 -3.52 7.10
CA LYS A 217 21.98 -2.58 6.19
C LYS A 217 22.22 -1.29 6.99
N GLU A 218 23.48 -1.05 7.33
CA GLU A 218 23.91 0.14 8.05
C GLU A 218 23.38 1.38 7.34
N ILE A 219 22.69 2.24 8.09
CA ILE A 219 22.20 3.53 7.61
C ILE A 219 23.44 4.36 7.25
N LYS A 220 23.80 4.39 5.96
CA LYS A 220 24.88 5.24 5.44
C LYS A 220 24.58 6.69 5.82
N THR A 221 25.30 7.23 6.81
CA THR A 221 25.22 8.63 7.23
C THR A 221 25.58 9.57 6.07
N PHE A 222 24.73 10.56 5.83
CA PHE A 222 24.77 11.47 4.67
C PHE A 222 26.03 12.35 4.60
N PRO A 223 26.52 12.67 3.37
CA PRO A 223 27.42 13.80 3.18
C PRO A 223 26.67 15.12 3.40
N PHE A 224 27.24 16.02 4.20
CA PHE A 224 26.66 17.32 4.59
C PHE A 224 26.13 18.16 3.39
N TRP A 225 26.74 18.04 2.22
CA TRP A 225 26.37 18.78 1.02
C TRP A 225 24.96 18.45 0.49
N MET A 226 24.41 17.27 0.79
CA MET A 226 23.08 16.88 0.33
C MET A 226 21.96 17.66 1.04
N TYR A 227 22.10 17.92 2.34
CA TYR A 227 21.17 18.75 3.10
C TYR A 227 21.16 20.19 2.60
N PHE A 228 22.34 20.72 2.27
CA PHE A 228 22.48 22.03 1.65
C PHE A 228 21.73 22.08 0.32
N LEU A 229 21.86 21.04 -0.51
CA LEU A 229 21.20 20.91 -1.81
C LEU A 229 19.67 20.93 -1.73
N MET A 230 19.09 20.20 -0.78
CA MET A 230 17.64 20.11 -0.59
C MET A 230 17.01 21.44 -0.19
N ILE A 231 17.75 22.29 0.52
CA ILE A 231 17.31 23.65 0.89
C ILE A 231 17.63 24.66 -0.23
N LEU A 232 18.78 24.50 -0.89
CA LEU A 232 19.25 25.40 -1.94
C LEU A 232 18.29 25.42 -3.13
N VAL A 233 17.78 24.26 -3.58
CA VAL A 233 16.93 24.19 -4.79
C VAL A 233 15.61 24.95 -4.63
N PRO A 234 14.80 24.73 -3.56
CA PRO A 234 13.60 25.52 -3.32
C PRO A 234 13.90 27.01 -3.17
N VAL A 235 14.96 27.37 -2.42
CA VAL A 235 15.35 28.78 -2.22
C VAL A 235 15.71 29.44 -3.54
N MET A 236 16.50 28.78 -4.39
CA MET A 236 16.86 29.28 -5.72
C MET A 236 15.63 29.49 -6.61
N ASN A 237 14.66 28.58 -6.57
CA ASN A 237 13.40 28.73 -7.32
C ASN A 237 12.54 29.88 -6.77
N ILE A 238 12.47 30.06 -5.46
CA ILE A 238 11.75 31.20 -4.86
C ILE A 238 12.44 32.52 -5.25
N VAL A 239 13.78 32.58 -5.21
CA VAL A 239 14.55 33.76 -5.60
C VAL A 239 14.33 34.10 -7.09
N THR A 240 14.33 33.11 -7.99
CA THR A 240 14.04 33.38 -9.41
C THR A 240 12.60 33.84 -9.65
N ILE A 241 11.63 33.30 -8.92
CA ILE A 241 10.24 33.79 -8.97
C ILE A 241 10.16 35.25 -8.52
N VAL A 242 10.79 35.60 -7.39
CA VAL A 242 10.80 36.97 -6.84
C VAL A 242 11.50 37.93 -7.79
N MET A 243 12.65 37.56 -8.36
CA MET A 243 13.38 38.39 -9.31
C MET A 243 12.63 38.64 -10.64
N VAL A 244 11.85 37.66 -11.10
CA VAL A 244 10.96 37.86 -12.26
C VAL A 244 9.81 38.81 -11.91
N LEU A 245 9.33 38.78 -10.66
CA LEU A 245 8.34 39.74 -10.15
C LEU A 245 8.89 41.17 -10.05
N THR A 246 10.16 41.34 -9.66
CA THR A 246 10.82 42.67 -9.53
C THR A 246 11.37 43.23 -10.84
N ARG A 247 11.06 42.61 -11.99
CA ARG A 247 11.40 43.03 -13.37
C ARG A 247 12.88 42.92 -13.80
N ASP A 248 13.73 42.24 -13.06
CA ASP A 248 15.15 42.14 -13.44
C ASP A 248 15.46 41.04 -14.46
N LEU A 249 14.56 40.07 -14.70
CA LEU A 249 14.86 38.86 -15.46
C LEU A 249 13.74 38.38 -16.41
N SER A 250 14.14 37.73 -17.51
CA SER A 250 13.23 37.10 -18.48
C SER A 250 12.42 35.95 -17.83
N PRO A 251 11.09 35.88 -18.04
CA PRO A 251 10.24 34.81 -17.49
C PRO A 251 10.68 33.39 -17.86
N GLY A 252 11.39 33.21 -18.98
CA GLY A 252 11.88 31.89 -19.42
C GLY A 252 12.87 31.24 -18.45
N ARG A 253 13.54 32.01 -17.59
CA ARG A 253 14.53 31.47 -16.64
C ARG A 253 13.89 30.64 -15.51
N ILE A 254 12.63 30.90 -15.16
CA ILE A 254 11.89 30.10 -14.15
C ILE A 254 11.75 28.66 -14.63
N LEU A 255 11.43 28.46 -15.91
CA LEU A 255 11.22 27.13 -16.47
C LEU A 255 12.53 26.34 -16.51
N VAL A 256 13.66 27.03 -16.77
CA VAL A 256 15.00 26.43 -16.73
C VAL A 256 15.41 26.06 -15.31
N THR A 257 15.24 26.95 -14.31
CA THR A 257 15.59 26.61 -12.91
C THR A 257 14.68 25.55 -12.32
N PHE A 258 13.41 25.52 -12.74
CA PHE A 258 12.48 24.46 -12.36
C PHE A 258 12.89 23.10 -12.93
N ILE A 259 13.21 23.01 -14.23
CA ILE A 259 13.69 21.77 -14.86
C ILE A 259 15.03 21.33 -14.24
N ALA A 260 15.97 22.26 -14.04
CA ALA A 260 17.24 21.96 -13.39
C ALA A 260 17.01 21.45 -11.95
N GLY A 261 16.08 22.05 -11.22
CA GLY A 261 15.67 21.58 -9.89
C GLY A 261 15.06 20.18 -9.93
N LEU A 262 14.22 19.84 -10.91
CA LEU A 262 13.66 18.49 -11.07
C LEU A 262 14.74 17.45 -11.31
N ILE A 263 15.70 17.73 -12.18
CA ILE A 263 16.84 16.83 -12.49
C ILE A 263 17.71 16.64 -11.23
N LEU A 264 17.98 17.73 -10.51
CA LEU A 264 18.83 17.71 -9.32
C LEU A 264 18.16 17.00 -8.13
N THR A 265 16.82 17.09 -8.04
CA THR A 265 16.01 16.44 -6.99
C THR A 265 15.87 14.94 -7.21
N TRP A 266 15.98 14.46 -8.46
CA TRP A 266 15.87 13.03 -8.77
C TRP A 266 16.95 12.17 -8.09
N GLY A 267 18.17 12.68 -7.93
CA GLY A 267 19.28 11.91 -7.33
C GLY A 267 19.07 11.57 -5.84
N PRO A 268 18.77 12.56 -4.97
CA PRO A 268 18.56 12.33 -3.53
C PRO A 268 17.24 11.63 -3.17
N GLN A 269 16.32 11.51 -4.12
CA GLN A 269 14.96 11.01 -3.86
C GLN A 269 14.96 9.59 -3.27
N THR A 270 15.87 8.73 -3.74
CA THR A 270 16.02 7.33 -3.27
C THR A 270 16.38 7.22 -1.79
N PHE A 271 17.17 8.16 -1.28
CA PHE A 271 17.61 8.17 0.10
C PHE A 271 16.60 8.84 1.04
N PHE A 272 15.89 9.86 0.56
CA PHE A 272 14.85 10.53 1.35
C PHE A 272 13.67 9.59 1.63
N GLU A 273 13.35 8.71 0.69
CA GLU A 273 12.37 7.64 0.86
C GLU A 273 12.78 6.65 1.97
N GLY A 274 14.07 6.30 2.07
CA GLY A 274 14.58 5.47 3.17
C GLY A 274 14.47 6.10 4.57
N MET A 275 14.63 7.43 4.68
CA MET A 275 14.50 8.14 5.98
C MET A 275 13.06 8.19 6.46
N LEU A 276 12.11 8.42 5.55
CA LEU A 276 10.69 8.47 5.87
C LEU A 276 10.06 7.08 5.93
N GLU A 277 10.80 6.01 5.62
CA GLU A 277 10.29 4.64 5.54
C GLU A 277 9.50 4.20 6.77
N PRO A 278 9.96 4.40 8.03
CA PRO A 278 9.19 3.99 9.20
C PRO A 278 7.87 4.78 9.27
N VAL A 279 7.92 6.08 9.04
CA VAL A 279 6.76 6.98 9.11
C VAL A 279 5.76 6.67 7.99
N GLN A 280 6.24 6.42 6.77
CA GLN A 280 5.42 6.08 5.62
C GLN A 280 4.77 4.70 5.75
N LYS A 281 5.51 3.69 6.23
CA LYS A 281 4.98 2.34 6.49
C LYS A 281 3.82 2.35 7.48
N PHE A 282 3.90 3.15 8.54
CA PHE A 282 2.80 3.30 9.48
C PHE A 282 1.67 4.16 8.90
N GLY A 283 2.00 5.27 8.25
CA GLY A 283 1.03 6.21 7.70
C GLY A 283 0.16 5.63 6.57
N SER A 284 0.74 4.84 5.66
CA SER A 284 0.03 4.30 4.48
C SER A 284 -1.06 3.29 4.86
N VAL A 285 -0.83 2.55 5.95
CA VAL A 285 -1.69 1.45 6.43
C VAL A 285 -2.61 1.88 7.57
N ALA A 286 -2.27 2.95 8.32
CA ALA A 286 -3.06 3.40 9.47
C ALA A 286 -4.56 3.57 9.17
N GLY A 287 -4.89 4.14 8.00
CA GLY A 287 -6.28 4.30 7.58
C GLY A 287 -7.03 2.96 7.42
N ASP A 288 -6.34 1.89 7.03
CA ASP A 288 -6.94 0.56 6.90
C ASP A 288 -7.07 -0.15 8.25
N TYR A 289 -6.12 0.05 9.18
CA TYR A 289 -6.30 -0.39 10.57
C TYR A 289 -7.48 0.31 11.25
N LEU A 290 -7.67 1.61 11.03
CA LEU A 290 -8.85 2.31 11.55
C LEU A 290 -10.15 1.76 10.94
N LYS A 291 -10.16 1.42 9.65
CA LYS A 291 -11.30 0.74 9.02
C LYS A 291 -11.56 -0.63 9.67
N LEU A 292 -10.53 -1.44 9.94
CA LEU A 292 -10.67 -2.73 10.63
C LEU A 292 -11.23 -2.57 12.05
N LEU A 293 -10.70 -1.62 12.83
CA LEU A 293 -11.20 -1.33 14.18
C LEU A 293 -12.64 -0.84 14.15
N LYS A 294 -13.00 -0.03 13.15
CA LYS A 294 -14.38 0.42 12.95
C LYS A 294 -15.31 -0.75 12.62
N LEU A 295 -14.90 -1.67 11.74
CA LEU A 295 -15.68 -2.88 11.44
C LEU A 295 -15.92 -3.72 12.70
N ILE A 296 -14.89 -3.89 13.55
CA ILE A 296 -15.03 -4.57 14.84
C ILE A 296 -15.99 -3.81 15.76
N GLY A 297 -15.86 -2.48 15.85
CA GLY A 297 -16.68 -1.66 16.75
C GLY A 297 -18.14 -1.49 16.33
N ASP A 298 -18.43 -1.58 15.03
CA ASP A 298 -19.79 -1.48 14.49
C ASP A 298 -20.57 -2.81 14.60
N GLU A 299 -19.87 -3.94 14.80
CA GLU A 299 -20.46 -5.28 14.88
C GLU A 299 -20.74 -5.67 16.35
N ASP A 300 -21.94 -6.18 16.63
CA ASP A 300 -22.30 -6.65 17.97
C ASP A 300 -21.89 -8.12 18.16
N PHE A 301 -20.95 -8.37 19.08
CA PHE A 301 -20.48 -9.72 19.42
C PHE A 301 -21.16 -10.24 20.69
N LYS A 302 -21.61 -11.48 20.66
CA LYS A 302 -22.29 -12.16 21.78
C LYS A 302 -21.32 -12.96 22.64
N SER A 303 -20.38 -13.65 22.01
CA SER A 303 -19.38 -14.49 22.68
C SER A 303 -18.41 -13.66 23.52
N GLU A 304 -17.98 -14.25 24.64
CA GLU A 304 -17.13 -13.57 25.63
C GLU A 304 -15.73 -13.23 25.09
N ILE A 305 -15.19 -14.05 24.16
CA ILE A 305 -13.85 -13.85 23.60
C ILE A 305 -13.81 -12.70 22.57
N LEU A 306 -14.94 -12.41 21.91
CA LEU A 306 -15.00 -11.40 20.85
C LEU A 306 -15.41 -10.01 21.36
N LYS A 307 -15.90 -9.92 22.61
CA LYS A 307 -16.18 -8.65 23.31
C LYS A 307 -14.91 -8.03 23.88
#